data_AF-A0A1X0QKW9-F1
#
_entry.id   AF-A0A1X0QKW9-F1
#
_cell.length_a   1.000
_cell.length_b   1.000
_cell.length_c   1.000
_cell.angle_alpha   90.00
_cell.angle_beta   90.00
_cell.angle_gamma   90.00
#
_symmetry.space_group_name_H-M   'P 1'
#
loop_
_entity.id
_entity.type
_entity.pdbx_description
1 polymer ?
#
loop_
_entity_poly.entity_id
_entity_poly.type
_entity_poly.pdbx_seq_one_letter_code
_entity_poly.pdbx_strand_id
1 'polypeptide(L)' 'MSLSKGTIFSQIDITVGYHNIRIKSEDQHKSVFVLPWGNMNLREYHLVLKRHQDIFNMS' A
#
# COMPACT_ATOMS: atom_id res chain seq x y z
N MET A 1 -17.21 -26.58 4.60
CA MET A 1 -17.45 -25.62 5.70
C MET A 1 -17.88 -24.31 5.06
N SER A 2 -19.12 -23.86 5.28
CA SER A 2 -19.66 -22.65 4.65
C SER A 2 -19.46 -21.44 5.55
N LEU A 3 -18.99 -20.32 5.00
CA LEU A 3 -18.92 -19.04 5.71
C LEU A 3 -20.29 -18.64 6.30
N SER A 4 -21.39 -19.05 5.67
CA SER A 4 -22.76 -18.67 6.08
C SER A 4 -23.27 -19.32 7.38
N LYS A 5 -22.55 -20.29 7.97
CA LYS A 5 -22.98 -21.01 9.18
C LYS A 5 -22.04 -20.81 10.38
N GLY A 6 -21.13 -19.84 10.32
CA GLY A 6 -20.25 -19.50 11.44
C GLY A 6 -20.94 -18.62 12.48
N THR A 7 -20.64 -18.84 13.76
CA THR A 7 -21.07 -17.98 14.87
C THR A 7 -20.04 -16.90 15.20
N ILE A 8 -18.77 -17.15 14.85
CA ILE A 8 -17.64 -16.25 15.10
C ILE A 8 -16.87 -16.09 13.79
N PHE A 9 -16.55 -14.84 13.44
CA PHE A 9 -15.78 -14.47 12.27
C PHE A 9 -14.58 -13.63 12.70
N SER A 10 -13.45 -13.83 12.02
CA SER A 10 -12.29 -12.94 12.13
C SER A 10 -12.09 -12.22 10.81
N GLN A 11 -11.81 -10.92 10.89
CA GLN A 11 -11.41 -10.11 9.75
C GLN A 11 -9.89 -9.97 9.79
N ILE A 12 -9.25 -10.28 8.67
CA ILE A 12 -7.81 -10.11 8.49
C ILE A 12 -7.63 -8.98 7.49
N ASP A 13 -6.89 -7.93 7.87
CA ASP A 13 -6.47 -6.91 6.93
C ASP A 13 -5.20 -7.37 6.21
N ILE A 14 -5.32 -7.51 4.89
CA ILE A 14 -4.22 -7.92 3.99
C ILE A 14 -3.73 -6.76 3.11
N THR A 15 -4.18 -5.53 3.37
CA THR A 15 -3.87 -4.34 2.56
C THR A 15 -2.37 -4.09 2.48
N VAL A 16 -1.63 -4.36 3.56
CA VAL A 16 -0.16 -4.20 3.59
C VAL A 16 0.54 -5.08 2.56
N GLY A 17 -0.04 -6.23 2.19
CA GLY A 17 0.51 -7.13 1.19
C GLY A 17 0.72 -6.49 -0.18
N TYR A 18 -0.10 -5.51 -0.57
CA TYR A 18 0.03 -4.82 -1.85
C TYR A 18 1.33 -4.01 -1.97
N HIS A 19 1.86 -3.48 -0.87
CA HIS A 19 3.12 -2.72 -0.86
C HIS A 19 4.35 -3.57 -1.18
N ASN A 20 4.25 -4.90 -1.04
CA ASN A 20 5.32 -5.84 -1.35
C ASN A 20 5.33 -6.27 -2.83
N ILE A 21 4.23 -6.03 -3.56
CA ILE A 21 4.09 -6.39 -4.97
C ILE A 21 4.46 -5.19 -5.83
N ARG A 22 5.40 -5.37 -6.75
CA ARG A 22 5.84 -4.29 -7.65
C ARG A 22 4.88 -4.14 -8.83
N ILE A 23 4.44 -2.91 -9.08
CA ILE A 23 3.76 -2.53 -10.32
C ILE A 23 4.80 -2.54 -11.45
N LYS A 24 4.44 -3.15 -12.58
CA LYS A 24 5.25 -3.15 -13.81
C LYS A 24 5.57 -1.72 -14.24
N SER A 25 6.81 -1.48 -14.69
CA SER A 25 7.28 -0.14 -15.03
C SER A 25 6.39 0.57 -16.06
N GLU A 26 5.86 -0.19 -17.02
CA GLU A 26 4.98 0.31 -18.08
C GLU A 26 3.63 0.81 -17.54
N ASP A 27 3.16 0.27 -16.42
CA ASP A 27 1.86 0.58 -15.83
C ASP A 27 1.92 1.63 -14.70
N GLN A 28 3.11 2.04 -14.25
CA GLN A 28 3.26 2.97 -13.12
C GLN A 28 2.56 4.32 -13.38
N HIS A 29 2.57 4.81 -14.61
CA HIS A 29 1.91 6.07 -14.99
C HIS A 29 0.38 6.02 -14.82
N LYS A 30 -0.24 4.84 -14.85
CA LYS A 30 -1.70 4.67 -14.64
C LYS A 30 -2.10 4.80 -13.18
N SER A 31 -1.14 4.76 -12.26
CA SER A 31 -1.34 4.82 -10.82
C SER A 31 -1.06 6.21 -10.22
N VAL A 32 -1.01 7.24 -11.06
CA VAL A 32 -0.72 8.61 -10.63
C VAL A 32 -1.94 9.20 -9.92
N PHE A 33 -1.69 9.86 -8.79
CA PHE A 33 -2.68 10.64 -8.06
C PHE A 33 -2.14 12.06 -7.81
N VAL A 34 -3.06 13.01 -7.62
CA VAL A 34 -2.75 14.42 -7.44
C VAL A 34 -2.66 14.73 -5.95
N LEU A 35 -1.52 15.25 -5.52
CA LEU A 35 -1.30 15.81 -4.18
C LEU A 35 -1.28 17.34 -4.27
N PRO A 36 -1.53 18.06 -3.16
CA PRO A 36 -1.42 19.53 -3.13
C PRO A 36 -0.05 20.07 -3.58
N TRP A 37 1.00 19.26 -3.49
CA TRP A 37 2.38 19.61 -3.86
C TRP A 37 2.87 18.97 -5.16
N GLY A 38 1.97 18.33 -5.94
CA GLY A 38 2.31 17.76 -7.25
C GLY A 38 1.72 16.37 -7.48
N ASN A 39 2.02 15.80 -8.65
CA ASN A 39 1.55 14.47 -9.02
C ASN A 39 2.58 13.41 -8.60
N MET A 40 2.09 12.27 -8.12
CA MET A 40 2.94 11.17 -7.68
C MET A 40 2.32 9.83 -8.06
N ASN A 41 3.13 8.85 -8.44
CA ASN A 41 2.67 7.47 -8.62
C ASN A 41 2.78 6.66 -7.32
N LEU A 42 2.10 5.51 -7.26
CA LEU A 42 2.09 4.65 -6.06
C LEU A 42 3.49 4.17 -5.64
N ARG A 43 4.43 4.01 -6.59
CA ARG A 43 5.80 3.58 -6.29
C ARG A 43 6.59 4.68 -5.60
N GLU A 44 6.51 5.91 -6.10
CA GLU A 44 7.16 7.08 -5.50
C GLU A 44 6.61 7.35 -4.10
N TYR A 45 5.29 7.27 -3.92
CA TYR A 45 4.65 7.43 -2.62
C TYR A 45 5.12 6.39 -1.61
N HIS A 46 5.23 5.12 -2.03
CA HIS A 46 5.77 4.05 -1.20
C HIS A 46 7.20 4.31 -0.73
N LEU A 47 8.06 4.88 -1.60
CA LEU A 47 9.43 5.23 -1.24
C LEU A 47 9.48 6.40 -0.25
N VAL A 48 8.60 7.39 -0.40
CA VAL A 48 8.47 8.51 0.55
C VAL A 48 8.06 7.99 1.93
N LEU A 49 7.04 7.12 1.99
CA LEU A 49 6.58 6.53 3.25
C LEU A 49 7.67 5.69 3.94
N LYS A 50 8.39 4.84 3.18
CA LYS A 50 9.51 4.07 3.72
C LYS A 50 10.60 4.98 4.29
N ARG A 51 10.98 6.03 3.56
CA ARG A 51 11.98 7.01 4.02
C ARG A 51 11.56 7.66 5.34
N HIS A 52 10.29 8.01 5.49
CA HIS A 52 9.80 8.57 6.76
C HIS A 52 9.86 7.55 7.90
N GLN A 53 9.42 6.31 7.68
CA GLN A 53 9.51 5.26 8.71
C GLN A 53 10.95 4.95 9.13
N ASP A 54 11.89 4.92 8.19
CA ASP A 54 13.30 4.68 8.47
C ASP A 54 13.91 5.82 9.33
N ILE A 55 13.53 7.08 9.07
CA ILE A 55 13.96 8.23 9.90
C ILE A 55 13.42 8.12 11.34
N PHE A 56 12.17 7.70 11.52
CA PHE A 56 11.57 7.53 12.84
C PHE A 56 12.13 6.32 13.61
N ASN A 57 12.61 5.29 12.93
CA ASN A 57 13.18 4.09 13.55
C ASN A 57 14.69 4.20 13.84
N MET A 58 15.33 5.32 13.50
CA MET A 58 16.75 5.61 13.74
C MET A 58 17.02 6.50 14.97
N SER A 59 15.98 6.95 15.69
CA SER A 59 16.06 7.70 16.96
C SER A 59 15.66 6.84 18.15
#